data_AF-H9G697-F1
#
_entry.id   AF-H9G697-F1
#
_cell.length_a   1.000
_cell.length_b   1.000
_cell.length_c   1.000
_cell.angle_alpha   90.00
_cell.angle_beta   90.00
_cell.angle_gamma   90.00
#
_symmetry.space_group_name_H-M   'P 1'
#
loop_
_entity.id
_entity.type
_entity.pdbx_description
1 polymer ?
#
loop_
_entity_poly.entity_id
_entity_poly.type
_entity_poly.pdbx_seq_one_letter_code
_entity_poly.pdbx_strand_id
1 'polypeptide(L)'
;MRKCGGAIAQGPKAERSRNEERGEGIEPPLNPRLKVSFCVKRLFAALLHKHTFYCVEAEIEMMSLDSFQRTVHNPIIPFVESIIDGVLPGERVVVRGLVPKDSERFQIDFQCGSTTKPRADVAFHFNPRFKKSGCIVCNTLQNEKWGSEEITYGMPFEKGKPFEIIFMFLQEKIQVSVNGKHLLLYKHKINLEKINTLGIYGNVEINVIGFVSNKEALPDSSQFVIPYTARLDSPLEPGRTIAIKGEIKEKASRLVSWSSLHNFCQ
;
A
#
# COMPACT_ATOMS: atom_id res chain seq x y z
N MET A 1 3.78 71.79 -16.88
CA MET A 1 3.36 70.76 -15.90
C MET A 1 1.89 70.44 -16.11
N ARG A 2 1.58 69.14 -16.15
CA ARG A 2 0.27 68.49 -15.89
C ARG A 2 -0.91 68.68 -16.87
N LYS A 3 -1.05 67.62 -17.67
CA LYS A 3 -2.25 66.83 -18.01
C LYS A 3 -3.48 67.56 -18.58
N CYS A 4 -3.56 67.51 -19.91
CA CYS A 4 -4.76 67.72 -20.71
C CYS A 4 -5.77 66.57 -20.52
N GLY A 5 -7.03 66.94 -20.30
CA GLY A 5 -8.18 66.18 -20.75
C GLY A 5 -8.50 66.46 -22.22
N GLY A 6 -9.41 65.68 -22.78
CA GLY A 6 -9.95 65.87 -24.12
C GLY A 6 -10.81 64.68 -24.53
N ALA A 7 -12.13 64.85 -24.47
CA ALA A 7 -13.12 63.94 -25.02
C ALA A 7 -13.44 64.28 -26.50
N ILE A 8 -14.42 63.58 -27.07
CA ILE A 8 -15.09 63.72 -28.40
C ILE A 8 -14.50 62.73 -29.42
N ALA A 9 -15.24 61.88 -30.16
CA ALA A 9 -16.54 62.09 -30.79
C ALA A 9 -17.33 60.80 -31.11
N GLN A 10 -18.66 60.92 -31.01
CA GLN A 10 -19.74 60.55 -31.96
C GLN A 10 -19.72 59.19 -32.70
N GLY A 11 -20.78 58.39 -32.46
CA GLY A 11 -21.31 57.41 -33.41
C GLY A 11 -22.85 57.49 -33.46
N PRO A 12 -23.49 57.55 -34.65
CA PRO A 12 -24.94 57.69 -34.76
C PRO A 12 -25.69 56.35 -34.97
N LYS A 13 -26.91 56.34 -34.44
CA LYS A 13 -28.19 55.79 -34.94
C LYS A 13 -28.29 54.33 -35.43
N ALA A 14 -28.87 53.52 -34.54
CA ALA A 14 -30.10 52.72 -34.67
C ALA A 14 -30.57 52.23 -36.06
N GLU A 15 -30.83 50.92 -36.17
CA GLU A 15 -32.09 50.43 -36.74
C GLU A 15 -32.54 49.07 -36.16
N ARG A 16 -33.87 48.95 -36.06
CA ARG A 16 -34.67 47.94 -35.36
C ARG A 16 -34.76 46.61 -36.11
N SER A 17 -34.84 45.50 -35.38
CA SER A 17 -35.92 44.53 -35.59
C SER A 17 -36.21 43.68 -34.34
N ARG A 18 -37.43 43.91 -33.83
CA ARG A 18 -38.35 43.07 -33.01
C ARG A 18 -37.82 41.75 -32.44
N ASN A 19 -37.95 41.57 -31.12
CA ASN A 19 -39.12 40.89 -30.55
C ASN A 19 -39.16 41.04 -29.02
N GLU A 20 -40.40 41.10 -28.54
CA GLU A 20 -40.83 41.31 -27.15
C GLU A 20 -40.47 40.15 -26.20
N GLU A 21 -40.38 40.57 -24.95
CA GLU A 21 -40.17 39.89 -23.67
C GLU A 21 -40.86 38.52 -23.47
N ARG A 22 -40.15 37.61 -22.78
CA ARG A 22 -40.72 36.92 -21.60
C ARG A 22 -39.63 36.40 -20.66
N GLY A 23 -39.90 36.52 -19.37
CA GLY A 23 -38.96 36.45 -18.25
C GLY A 23 -38.26 35.12 -17.99
N GLU A 24 -37.10 35.29 -17.37
CA GLU A 24 -36.38 34.48 -16.38
C GLU A 24 -36.76 32.99 -16.20
N GLY A 25 -35.78 32.13 -16.46
CA GLY A 25 -35.67 30.79 -15.91
C GLY A 25 -34.19 30.43 -15.75
N ILE A 26 -33.68 30.47 -14.52
CA ILE A 26 -32.33 30.02 -14.18
C ILE A 26 -32.31 28.49 -14.28
N GLU A 27 -31.60 27.94 -15.26
CA GLU A 27 -31.37 26.50 -15.35
C GLU A 27 -30.37 26.04 -14.26
N PRO A 28 -30.65 24.97 -13.50
CA PRO A 28 -29.69 24.38 -12.58
C PRO A 28 -28.57 23.65 -13.34
N PRO A 29 -27.32 23.63 -12.83
CA PRO A 29 -26.21 22.99 -13.53
C PRO A 29 -26.39 21.47 -13.61
N LEU A 30 -26.04 20.92 -14.78
CA LEU A 30 -26.05 19.49 -15.07
C LEU A 30 -25.28 18.67 -14.03
N ASN A 31 -25.98 17.71 -13.43
CA ASN A 31 -25.45 16.70 -12.52
C ASN A 31 -24.48 15.75 -13.25
N PRO A 32 -23.20 15.63 -12.84
CA PRO A 32 -22.30 14.64 -13.41
C PRO A 32 -22.71 13.25 -12.93
N ARG A 33 -23.28 12.45 -13.85
CA ARG A 33 -23.67 11.06 -13.65
C ARG A 33 -22.56 10.26 -12.95
N LEU A 34 -22.89 9.64 -11.81
CA LEU A 34 -22.09 8.59 -11.15
C LEU A 34 -21.68 7.54 -12.19
N LYS A 35 -20.38 7.42 -12.48
CA LYS A 35 -19.85 6.27 -13.20
C LYS A 35 -19.57 5.16 -12.20
N VAL A 36 -20.46 4.17 -12.17
CA VAL A 36 -20.21 2.89 -11.47
C VAL A 36 -19.34 2.03 -12.39
N SER A 37 -18.08 1.80 -12.01
CA SER A 37 -17.17 0.93 -12.76
C SER A 37 -17.12 -0.45 -12.11
N PHE A 38 -17.54 -1.47 -12.85
CA PHE A 38 -17.36 -2.87 -12.47
C PHE A 38 -15.95 -3.32 -12.88
N CYS A 39 -15.10 -3.70 -11.93
CA CYS A 39 -13.79 -4.29 -12.22
C CYS A 39 -13.89 -5.82 -12.15
N VAL A 40 -14.15 -6.47 -13.29
CA VAL A 40 -13.84 -7.89 -13.46
C VAL A 40 -12.40 -7.98 -13.95
N LYS A 41 -11.49 -8.46 -13.11
CA LYS A 41 -10.07 -8.62 -13.47
C LYS A 41 -9.92 -9.69 -14.56
N ARG A 42 -9.63 -9.26 -15.79
CA ARG A 42 -8.74 -9.99 -16.73
C ARG A 42 -7.71 -9.02 -17.29
N LEU A 43 -6.47 -9.51 -17.31
CA LEU A 43 -5.23 -8.77 -17.54
C LEU A 43 -5.00 -8.49 -19.05
N PHE A 44 -4.36 -7.34 -19.32
CA PHE A 44 -3.68 -6.88 -20.55
C PHE A 44 -4.47 -6.62 -21.84
N ALA A 45 -4.50 -5.33 -22.23
CA ALA A 45 -3.87 -4.87 -23.48
C ALA A 45 -3.66 -3.35 -23.42
N ALA A 46 -2.44 -2.92 -23.71
CA ALA A 46 -2.06 -1.51 -23.82
C ALA A 46 -2.72 -0.87 -25.06
N LEU A 47 -3.19 0.37 -24.92
CA LEU A 47 -3.41 1.26 -26.05
C LEU A 47 -2.87 2.64 -25.69
N LEU A 48 -1.76 2.95 -26.36
CA LEU A 48 -1.14 4.26 -26.45
C LEU A 48 -2.17 5.28 -26.92
N HIS A 49 -2.32 6.39 -26.20
CA HIS A 49 -2.22 7.71 -26.80
C HIS A 49 -2.09 8.75 -25.68
N LYS A 50 -0.97 9.48 -25.72
CA LYS A 50 -0.70 10.79 -25.11
C LYS A 50 -1.52 11.10 -23.84
N HIS A 51 -0.90 11.02 -22.67
CA HIS A 51 -0.84 12.09 -21.68
C HIS A 51 0.01 11.62 -20.50
N THR A 52 0.88 12.52 -20.05
CA THR A 52 1.77 12.47 -18.90
C THR A 52 1.33 11.51 -17.79
N PHE A 53 2.15 10.49 -17.51
CA PHE A 53 2.00 9.71 -16.29
C PHE A 53 2.43 10.59 -15.12
N TYR A 54 1.46 11.09 -14.35
CA TYR A 54 1.74 11.52 -13.00
C TYR A 54 2.01 10.26 -12.19
N CYS A 55 3.28 9.97 -11.91
CA CYS A 55 3.65 9.10 -10.80
C CYS A 55 3.11 9.79 -9.55
N VAL A 56 1.94 9.37 -9.09
CA VAL A 56 1.54 9.65 -7.72
C VAL A 56 2.47 8.77 -6.91
N GLU A 57 3.53 9.36 -6.35
CA GLU A 57 4.20 8.74 -5.20
C GLU A 57 3.10 8.62 -4.14
N ALA A 58 2.47 7.46 -4.06
CA ALA A 58 1.75 7.10 -2.85
C ALA A 58 2.83 7.02 -1.78
N GLU A 59 2.98 8.09 -1.00
CA GLU A 59 3.58 7.98 0.33
C GLU A 59 2.72 6.97 1.07
N ILE A 60 3.19 5.72 1.12
CA ILE A 60 2.56 4.71 1.97
C ILE A 60 2.83 5.18 3.39
N GLU A 61 1.82 5.77 4.03
CA GLU A 61 1.82 6.02 5.47
C GLU A 61 2.21 4.72 6.18
N MET A 62 2.99 4.84 7.27
CA MET A 62 3.42 3.68 8.05
C MET A 62 2.23 2.80 8.41
N MET A 63 2.37 1.48 8.29
CA MET A 63 1.24 0.57 8.50
C MET A 63 0.66 0.68 9.93
N SER A 64 -0.64 0.93 10.11
CA SER A 64 -1.21 0.99 11.47
C SER A 64 -0.94 -0.29 12.26
N LEU A 65 -0.62 -0.16 13.55
CA LEU A 65 -0.42 -1.31 14.45
C LEU A 65 -1.68 -2.19 14.56
N ASP A 66 -2.86 -1.60 14.38
CA ASP A 66 -4.14 -2.31 14.46
C ASP A 66 -4.33 -3.34 13.32
N SER A 67 -3.48 -3.29 12.30
CA SER A 67 -3.48 -4.25 11.20
C SER A 67 -2.73 -5.56 11.50
N PHE A 68 -2.03 -5.63 12.64
CA PHE A 68 -1.21 -6.78 13.01
C PHE A 68 -2.05 -7.84 13.74
N GLN A 69 -2.15 -9.04 13.18
CA GLN A 69 -2.80 -10.16 13.89
C GLN A 69 -1.92 -10.67 15.04
N ARG A 70 -0.61 -10.49 14.94
CA ARG A 70 0.35 -10.83 15.99
C ARG A 70 1.47 -9.80 16.04
N THR A 71 1.89 -9.42 17.24
CA THR A 71 3.01 -8.51 17.48
C THR A 71 4.02 -9.07 18.48
N VAL A 72 5.28 -8.66 18.32
CA VAL A 72 6.35 -8.84 19.29
C VAL A 72 6.92 -7.46 19.59
N HIS A 73 7.02 -7.10 20.87
CA HIS A 73 7.48 -5.79 21.31
C HIS A 73 8.86 -5.89 21.97
N ASN A 74 9.76 -4.98 21.60
CA ASN A 74 11.09 -4.81 22.15
C ASN A 74 11.88 -6.13 22.32
N PRO A 75 12.00 -6.99 21.29
CA PRO A 75 12.75 -8.23 21.40
C PRO A 75 14.24 -7.97 21.63
N ILE A 76 14.88 -8.84 22.43
CA ILE A 76 16.34 -8.83 22.62
C ILE A 76 16.99 -9.38 21.36
N ILE A 77 18.06 -8.72 20.88
CA ILE A 77 18.85 -9.15 19.71
C ILE A 77 20.11 -9.91 20.20
N PRO A 78 20.41 -11.11 19.67
CA PRO A 78 19.76 -11.78 18.55
C PRO A 78 18.38 -12.34 18.89
N PHE A 79 17.45 -12.19 17.95
CA PHE A 79 16.08 -12.67 18.06
C PHE A 79 15.86 -13.80 17.05
N VAL A 80 15.30 -14.92 17.50
CA VAL A 80 14.92 -16.03 16.62
C VAL A 80 13.57 -16.56 17.07
N GLU A 81 12.60 -16.55 16.18
CA GLU A 81 11.26 -17.05 16.50
C GLU A 81 10.59 -17.71 15.29
N SER A 82 9.81 -18.75 15.56
CA SER A 82 8.99 -19.42 14.56
C SER A 82 7.83 -18.53 14.10
N ILE A 83 7.64 -18.45 12.79
CA ILE A 83 6.45 -17.89 12.17
C ILE A 83 5.38 -18.99 12.21
N ILE A 84 4.36 -18.81 13.06
CA ILE A 84 3.26 -19.78 13.21
C ILE A 84 2.61 -19.97 11.84
N ASP A 85 2.42 -21.24 11.45
CA ASP A 85 1.88 -21.67 10.15
C ASP A 85 2.74 -21.33 8.92
N GLY A 86 3.96 -20.80 9.11
CA GLY A 86 4.83 -20.38 8.02
C GLY A 86 4.40 -19.05 7.39
N VAL A 87 4.77 -18.84 6.12
CA VAL A 87 4.35 -17.67 5.33
C VAL A 87 3.61 -18.07 4.06
N LEU A 88 2.49 -17.39 3.81
CA LEU A 88 1.66 -17.56 2.61
C LEU A 88 1.76 -16.36 1.66
N PRO A 89 1.41 -16.54 0.37
CA PRO A 89 1.32 -15.42 -0.56
C PRO A 89 0.36 -14.33 -0.08
N GLY A 90 0.83 -13.08 -0.11
CA GLY A 90 0.15 -11.88 0.36
C GLY A 90 0.49 -11.50 1.81
N GLU A 91 1.04 -12.41 2.60
CA GLU A 91 1.39 -12.11 4.00
C GLU A 91 2.55 -11.11 4.09
N ARG A 92 2.56 -10.35 5.18
CA ARG A 92 3.60 -9.37 5.44
C ARG A 92 4.20 -9.56 6.83
N VAL A 93 5.50 -9.32 6.91
CA VAL A 93 6.20 -9.11 8.17
C VAL A 93 6.68 -7.67 8.19
N VAL A 94 6.26 -6.94 9.21
CA VAL A 94 6.62 -5.54 9.42
C VAL A 94 7.61 -5.46 10.57
N VAL A 95 8.74 -4.80 10.36
CA VAL A 95 9.79 -4.64 11.37
C VAL A 95 10.03 -3.15 11.56
N ARG A 96 9.80 -2.67 12.78
CA ARG A 96 10.09 -1.30 13.20
C ARG A 96 11.21 -1.29 14.20
N GLY A 97 12.15 -0.38 14.01
CA GLY A 97 13.34 -0.31 14.84
C GLY A 97 14.12 0.98 14.65
N LEU A 98 15.32 1.00 15.20
CA LEU A 98 16.29 2.07 15.08
C LEU A 98 17.65 1.47 14.72
N VAL A 99 18.39 2.14 13.85
CA VAL A 99 19.78 1.78 13.56
C VAL A 99 20.69 2.50 14.56
N PRO A 100 21.45 1.81 15.42
CA PRO A 100 22.39 2.46 16.32
C PRO A 100 23.48 3.25 15.57
N LYS A 101 24.01 4.32 16.18
CA LYS A 101 25.00 5.22 15.53
C LYS A 101 26.29 4.48 15.15
N ASP A 102 26.67 3.49 15.93
CA ASP A 102 27.85 2.64 15.76
C ASP A 102 27.57 1.39 14.90
N SER A 103 26.36 1.22 14.36
CA SER A 103 26.03 0.03 13.56
C SER A 103 26.89 -0.08 12.30
N GLU A 104 27.59 -1.21 12.15
CA GLU A 104 28.29 -1.54 10.90
C GLU A 104 27.41 -2.34 9.94
N ARG A 105 26.55 -3.20 10.51
CA ARG A 105 25.58 -4.04 9.79
C ARG A 105 24.56 -4.63 10.77
N PHE A 106 23.41 -4.97 10.23
CA PHE A 106 22.47 -5.91 10.84
C PHE A 106 21.88 -6.80 9.76
N GLN A 107 21.18 -7.86 10.13
CA GLN A 107 20.50 -8.71 9.17
C GLN A 107 19.17 -9.23 9.69
N ILE A 108 18.26 -9.44 8.76
CA ILE A 108 16.98 -10.09 8.96
C ILE A 108 16.97 -11.30 8.02
N ASP A 109 16.85 -12.48 8.60
CA ASP A 109 16.93 -13.76 7.92
C ASP A 109 15.57 -14.47 8.03
N PHE A 110 14.99 -14.82 6.88
CA PHE A 110 13.85 -15.73 6.81
C PHE A 110 14.37 -17.14 6.51
N GLN A 111 14.17 -18.04 7.48
CA GLN A 111 14.88 -19.32 7.58
C GLN A 111 13.91 -20.52 7.48
N CYS A 112 14.48 -21.67 7.14
CA CYS A 112 13.81 -22.97 7.12
C CYS A 112 14.19 -23.74 8.39
N GLY A 113 13.52 -23.44 9.50
CA GLY A 113 13.85 -23.92 10.84
C GLY A 113 14.87 -23.03 11.56
N SER A 114 15.38 -23.52 12.70
CA SER A 114 16.26 -22.76 13.60
C SER A 114 17.48 -23.58 14.07
N THR A 115 17.79 -24.68 13.38
CA THR A 115 18.96 -25.52 13.72
C THR A 115 20.26 -24.72 13.58
N THR A 116 21.16 -24.87 14.54
CA THR A 116 22.47 -24.19 14.50
C THR A 116 23.58 -25.08 13.96
N LYS A 117 23.38 -26.40 13.95
CA LYS A 117 24.33 -27.38 13.40
C LYS A 117 23.59 -28.62 12.84
N PRO A 118 23.54 -28.79 11.50
CA PRO A 118 23.92 -27.80 10.51
C PRO A 118 23.08 -26.53 10.65
N ARG A 119 23.64 -25.39 10.28
CA ARG A 119 22.90 -24.12 10.24
C ARG A 119 21.70 -24.27 9.31
N ALA A 120 20.54 -23.85 9.80
CA ALA A 120 19.30 -23.83 9.03
C ALA A 120 19.49 -23.03 7.73
N ASP A 121 18.86 -23.50 6.66
CA ASP A 121 18.83 -22.79 5.39
C ASP A 121 18.20 -21.41 5.59
N VAL A 122 18.74 -20.41 4.90
CA VAL A 122 18.24 -19.03 4.90
C VAL A 122 17.64 -18.77 3.52
N ALA A 123 16.32 -18.83 3.41
CA ALA A 123 15.62 -18.58 2.15
C ALA A 123 15.83 -17.16 1.66
N PHE A 124 15.80 -16.19 2.58
CA PHE A 124 16.06 -14.79 2.28
C PHE A 124 16.87 -14.13 3.40
N HIS A 125 18.10 -13.76 3.07
CA HIS A 125 18.99 -12.96 3.90
C HIS A 125 18.88 -11.51 3.47
N PHE A 126 18.46 -10.61 4.34
CA PHE A 126 18.43 -9.16 4.11
C PHE A 126 19.45 -8.49 5.02
N ASN A 127 20.55 -7.97 4.46
CA ASN A 127 21.68 -7.49 5.25
C ASN A 127 22.13 -6.07 4.85
N PRO A 128 21.57 -5.04 5.50
CA PRO A 128 22.10 -3.68 5.44
C PRO A 128 23.52 -3.62 6.02
N ARG A 129 24.44 -3.02 5.25
CA ARG A 129 25.85 -2.80 5.60
C ARG A 129 26.16 -1.31 5.45
N PHE A 130 26.68 -0.68 6.49
CA PHE A 130 26.88 0.77 6.57
C PHE A 130 28.32 1.23 6.30
N LYS A 131 29.19 0.34 5.80
CA LYS A 131 30.57 0.72 5.44
C LYS A 131 30.59 1.45 4.08
N LYS A 132 31.50 2.43 3.93
CA LYS A 132 31.66 3.25 2.72
C LYS A 132 30.35 3.95 2.34
N SER A 133 29.90 3.83 1.09
CA SER A 133 28.63 4.38 0.60
C SER A 133 27.38 3.64 1.11
N GLY A 134 27.57 2.53 1.82
CA GLY A 134 26.49 1.65 2.27
C GLY A 134 25.86 0.83 1.14
N CYS A 135 25.39 -0.36 1.48
CA CYS A 135 24.59 -1.19 0.59
C CYS A 135 23.70 -2.14 1.39
N ILE A 136 22.76 -2.77 0.70
CA ILE A 136 21.98 -3.89 1.22
C ILE A 136 22.37 -5.12 0.40
N VAL A 137 22.82 -6.15 1.09
CA VAL A 137 23.14 -7.43 0.47
C VAL A 137 21.99 -8.40 0.72
N CYS A 138 21.48 -8.97 -0.36
CA CYS A 138 20.50 -10.03 -0.34
C CYS A 138 21.12 -11.35 -0.81
N ASN A 139 20.81 -12.46 -0.14
CA ASN A 139 21.30 -13.77 -0.57
C ASN A 139 20.41 -14.92 -0.01
N THR A 140 20.75 -16.14 -0.38
CA THR A 140 20.15 -17.38 0.11
C THR A 140 21.28 -18.31 0.57
N LEU A 141 21.11 -18.93 1.73
CA LEU A 141 22.00 -19.97 2.26
C LEU A 141 21.30 -21.32 2.07
N GLN A 142 21.96 -22.27 1.40
CA GLN A 142 21.50 -23.66 1.29
C GLN A 142 22.64 -24.60 1.66
N ASN A 143 22.38 -25.54 2.56
CA ASN A 143 23.38 -26.51 3.02
C ASN A 143 24.67 -25.81 3.49
N GLU A 144 24.51 -24.77 4.30
CA GLU A 144 25.60 -23.93 4.85
C GLU A 144 26.47 -23.20 3.80
N LYS A 145 26.01 -23.14 2.54
CA LYS A 145 26.69 -22.41 1.45
C LYS A 145 25.86 -21.24 0.96
N TRP A 146 26.49 -20.07 0.88
CA TRP A 146 25.87 -18.88 0.31
C TRP A 146 25.83 -18.99 -1.22
N GLY A 147 24.74 -18.54 -1.82
CA GLY A 147 24.62 -18.36 -3.26
C GLY A 147 25.25 -17.05 -3.74
N SER A 148 24.85 -16.62 -4.95
CA SER A 148 25.25 -15.32 -5.51
C SER A 148 24.55 -14.16 -4.78
N GLU A 149 25.34 -13.17 -4.33
CA GLU A 149 24.85 -11.95 -3.71
C GLU A 149 24.08 -11.07 -4.70
N GLU A 150 22.96 -10.52 -4.27
CA GLU A 150 22.22 -9.45 -4.95
C GLU A 150 22.39 -8.16 -4.14
N ILE A 151 23.03 -7.14 -4.71
CA ILE A 151 23.42 -5.93 -3.98
C ILE A 151 22.56 -4.75 -4.43
N THR A 152 21.88 -4.12 -3.48
CA THR A 152 21.15 -2.87 -3.68
C THR A 152 21.95 -1.72 -3.10
N TYR A 153 22.27 -0.72 -3.93
CA TYR A 153 22.86 0.54 -3.52
C TYR A 153 21.78 1.60 -3.27
N GLY A 154 22.14 2.73 -2.67
CA GLY A 154 21.17 3.75 -2.24
C GLY A 154 20.58 3.36 -0.89
N MET A 155 21.39 3.52 0.16
CA MET A 155 21.04 3.14 1.53
C MET A 155 19.77 3.87 2.00
N PRO A 156 18.66 3.16 2.30
CA PRO A 156 17.42 3.77 2.79
C PRO A 156 17.44 3.98 4.31
N PHE A 157 18.44 3.43 5.00
CA PHE A 157 18.59 3.51 6.45
C PHE A 157 19.59 4.59 6.84
N GLU A 158 19.30 5.31 7.93
CA GLU A 158 20.21 6.28 8.51
C GLU A 158 20.57 5.87 9.94
N LYS A 159 21.86 5.97 10.26
CA LYS A 159 22.36 5.74 11.62
C LYS A 159 21.76 6.74 12.60
N GLY A 160 21.29 6.25 13.74
CA GLY A 160 20.59 7.00 14.78
C GLY A 160 19.13 7.34 14.45
N LYS A 161 18.57 6.83 13.34
CA LYS A 161 17.18 7.09 12.94
C LYS A 161 16.31 5.83 13.02
N PRO A 162 15.00 6.01 13.28
CA PRO A 162 14.05 4.92 13.19
C PRO A 162 13.82 4.48 11.74
N PHE A 163 13.32 3.28 11.56
CA PHE A 163 12.90 2.73 10.29
C PHE A 163 11.65 1.86 10.44
N GLU A 164 10.94 1.68 9.31
CA GLU A 164 9.98 0.62 9.10
C GLU A 164 10.39 -0.18 7.86
N ILE A 165 10.45 -1.50 7.99
CA ILE A 165 10.64 -2.44 6.87
C ILE A 165 9.37 -3.26 6.72
N ILE A 166 8.87 -3.39 5.49
CA ILE A 166 7.76 -4.28 5.15
C ILE A 166 8.28 -5.34 4.18
N PHE A 167 8.27 -6.59 4.63
CA PHE A 167 8.52 -7.77 3.81
C PHE A 167 7.19 -8.34 3.37
N MET A 168 6.84 -8.22 2.09
CA MET A 168 5.64 -8.81 1.51
C MET A 168 6.01 -10.08 0.74
N PHE A 169 5.46 -11.21 1.19
CA PHE A 169 5.68 -12.51 0.55
C PHE A 169 4.71 -12.66 -0.61
N LEU A 170 5.21 -12.66 -1.84
CA LEU A 170 4.42 -12.98 -3.03
C LEU A 170 4.73 -14.41 -3.47
N GLN A 171 3.92 -14.95 -4.39
CA GLN A 171 4.08 -16.33 -4.87
C GLN A 171 5.49 -16.62 -5.41
N GLU A 172 6.11 -15.68 -6.11
CA GLU A 172 7.38 -15.89 -6.83
C GLU A 172 8.56 -15.14 -6.22
N LYS A 173 8.31 -14.18 -5.32
CA LYS A 173 9.31 -13.24 -4.81
C LYS A 173 8.90 -12.63 -3.48
N ILE A 174 9.85 -12.01 -2.80
CA ILE A 174 9.63 -11.12 -1.67
C ILE A 174 9.76 -9.69 -2.19
N GLN A 175 8.79 -8.84 -1.87
CA GLN A 175 8.88 -7.41 -2.08
C GLN A 175 9.24 -6.72 -0.77
N VAL A 176 10.28 -5.90 -0.79
CA VAL A 176 10.74 -5.16 0.38
C VAL A 176 10.49 -3.67 0.17
N SER A 177 9.89 -3.04 1.17
CA SER A 177 9.71 -1.60 1.25
C SER A 177 10.30 -1.08 2.55
N VAL A 178 10.92 0.10 2.51
CA VAL A 178 11.49 0.76 3.69
C VAL A 178 10.93 2.17 3.76
N ASN A 179 10.41 2.56 4.92
CA ASN A 179 9.86 3.90 5.19
C ASN A 179 8.84 4.34 4.11
N GLY A 180 7.89 3.46 3.81
CA GLY A 180 6.83 3.70 2.81
C GLY A 180 7.28 3.65 1.35
N LYS A 181 8.57 3.46 1.06
CA LYS A 181 9.11 3.42 -0.31
C LYS A 181 9.54 2.03 -0.73
N HIS A 182 9.23 1.66 -1.96
CA HIS A 182 9.74 0.43 -2.55
C HIS A 182 11.27 0.44 -2.57
N LEU A 183 11.88 -0.68 -2.13
CA LEU A 183 13.32 -0.82 -2.11
C LEU A 183 13.81 -1.84 -3.13
N LEU A 184 13.33 -3.09 -3.04
CA LEU A 184 13.82 -4.18 -3.88
C LEU A 184 12.79 -5.32 -4.01
N LEU A 185 13.05 -6.18 -4.99
CA LEU A 185 12.38 -7.48 -5.17
C LEU A 185 13.44 -8.59 -5.09
N TYR A 186 13.14 -9.66 -4.37
CA TYR A 186 14.04 -10.82 -4.27
C TYR A 186 13.29 -12.09 -4.70
N LYS A 187 13.74 -12.74 -5.78
CA LYS A 187 13.08 -13.97 -6.28
C LYS A 187 13.34 -15.13 -5.32
N HIS A 188 12.32 -15.94 -5.07
CA HIS A 188 12.47 -17.14 -4.24
C HIS A 188 13.49 -18.11 -4.86
N LYS A 189 14.54 -18.44 -4.10
CA LYS A 189 15.53 -19.50 -4.42
C LYS A 189 15.31 -20.77 -3.59
N ILE A 190 14.49 -20.68 -2.54
CA ILE A 190 13.92 -21.78 -1.77
C ILE A 190 12.39 -21.59 -1.81
N ASN A 191 11.63 -22.69 -1.87
CA ASN A 191 10.17 -22.64 -1.85
C ASN A 191 9.66 -21.84 -0.65
N LEU A 192 8.72 -20.93 -0.91
CA LEU A 192 8.08 -20.06 0.10
C LEU A 192 7.59 -20.85 1.31
N GLU A 193 6.95 -21.99 1.07
CA GLU A 193 6.37 -22.89 2.09
C GLU A 193 7.38 -23.42 3.12
N LYS A 194 8.68 -23.38 2.82
CA LYS A 194 9.72 -23.82 3.75
C LYS A 194 10.11 -22.76 4.76
N ILE A 195 9.72 -21.50 4.54
CA ILE A 195 10.03 -20.38 5.43
C ILE A 195 9.11 -20.44 6.63
N ASN A 196 9.68 -20.65 7.82
CA ASN A 196 8.92 -20.77 9.05
C ASN A 196 9.62 -20.17 10.27
N THR A 197 10.75 -19.48 10.09
CA THR A 197 11.51 -18.86 11.18
C THR A 197 12.00 -17.49 10.76
N LEU A 198 11.85 -16.51 11.64
CA LEU A 198 12.44 -15.18 11.54
C LEU A 198 13.64 -15.09 12.47
N GLY A 199 14.80 -14.74 11.92
CA GLY A 199 16.01 -14.41 12.68
C GLY A 199 16.41 -12.96 12.47
N ILE A 200 16.76 -12.25 13.54
CA ILE A 200 17.29 -10.88 13.49
C ILE A 200 18.60 -10.84 14.27
N TYR A 201 19.66 -10.35 13.63
CA TYR A 201 21.02 -10.38 14.18
C TYR A 201 21.80 -9.09 13.84
N GLY A 202 22.92 -8.88 14.54
CA GLY A 202 23.79 -7.72 14.35
C GLY A 202 23.36 -6.51 15.16
N ASN A 203 23.93 -5.34 14.85
CA ASN A 203 23.73 -4.13 15.64
C ASN A 203 22.50 -3.35 15.15
N VAL A 204 21.34 -3.64 15.75
CA VAL A 204 20.05 -3.01 15.46
C VAL A 204 19.15 -3.05 16.71
N GLU A 205 18.35 -2.03 16.92
CA GLU A 205 17.30 -2.01 17.95
C GLU A 205 15.95 -2.27 17.28
N ILE A 206 15.17 -3.24 17.78
CA ILE A 206 13.84 -3.54 17.25
C ILE A 206 12.79 -3.18 18.31
N ASN A 207 11.82 -2.36 17.92
CA ASN A 207 10.72 -1.96 18.80
C ASN A 207 9.49 -2.84 18.59
N VAL A 208 9.17 -3.15 17.32
CA VAL A 208 7.97 -3.92 16.97
C VAL A 208 8.27 -4.86 15.80
N ILE A 209 7.83 -6.10 15.91
CA ILE A 209 7.66 -7.03 14.79
C ILE A 209 6.17 -7.32 14.68
N GLY A 210 5.57 -6.98 13.55
CA GLY A 210 4.17 -7.23 13.25
C GLY A 210 4.02 -8.29 12.15
N PHE A 211 3.11 -9.23 12.34
CA PHE A 211 2.72 -10.20 11.34
C PHE A 211 1.34 -9.82 10.80
N VAL A 212 1.25 -9.64 9.49
CA VAL A 212 0.01 -9.29 8.78
C VAL A 212 -0.36 -10.45 7.85
N SER A 213 -1.37 -11.22 8.22
CA SER A 213 -1.97 -12.18 7.29
C SER A 213 -2.89 -11.44 6.31
N ASN A 214 -2.83 -11.86 5.05
CA ASN A 214 -3.74 -11.40 4.00
C ASN A 214 -4.99 -12.29 3.91
N LYS A 215 -5.16 -13.21 4.86
CA LYS A 215 -6.48 -13.51 5.35
C LYS A 215 -7.04 -12.15 5.80
N GLU A 216 -7.70 -11.43 4.90
CA GLU A 216 -8.82 -10.59 5.29
C GLU A 216 -9.50 -11.46 6.35
N ALA A 217 -9.48 -11.05 7.63
CA ALA A 217 -10.35 -11.69 8.59
C ALA A 217 -11.69 -11.58 7.89
N LEU A 218 -12.15 -12.68 7.27
CA LEU A 218 -13.45 -12.73 6.64
C LEU A 218 -14.31 -12.30 7.80
N PRO A 219 -14.84 -11.06 7.76
CA PRO A 219 -15.48 -10.55 8.95
C PRO A 219 -16.62 -11.54 9.12
N ASP A 220 -16.64 -12.21 10.28
CA ASP A 220 -17.43 -13.41 10.55
C ASP A 220 -18.67 -13.39 9.66
N SER A 221 -18.83 -14.34 8.73
CA SER A 221 -19.88 -14.19 7.71
C SER A 221 -21.28 -14.07 8.33
N SER A 222 -21.41 -14.37 9.63
CA SER A 222 -22.55 -14.05 10.48
C SER A 222 -22.92 -12.55 10.60
N GLN A 223 -21.97 -11.60 10.46
CA GLN A 223 -22.25 -10.15 10.53
C GLN A 223 -22.75 -9.54 9.22
N PHE A 224 -22.57 -10.22 8.07
CA PHE A 224 -23.11 -9.77 6.78
C PHE A 224 -24.39 -10.51 6.41
N VAL A 225 -25.39 -10.44 7.29
CA VAL A 225 -26.72 -10.95 7.00
C VAL A 225 -27.36 -10.07 5.92
N ILE A 226 -27.97 -10.69 4.91
CA ILE A 226 -28.73 -9.99 3.87
C ILE A 226 -30.19 -9.84 4.34
N PRO A 227 -30.77 -8.62 4.34
CA PRO A 227 -30.19 -7.37 3.85
C PRO A 227 -29.17 -6.76 4.83
N TYR A 228 -28.00 -6.39 4.29
CA TYR A 228 -26.93 -5.76 5.07
C TYR A 228 -27.07 -4.25 5.06
N THR A 229 -27.00 -3.63 6.24
CA THR A 229 -27.04 -2.17 6.42
C THR A 229 -25.87 -1.73 7.28
N ALA A 230 -25.11 -0.74 6.83
CA ALA A 230 -24.01 -0.15 7.58
C ALA A 230 -23.99 1.37 7.44
N ARG A 231 -23.48 2.04 8.48
CA ARG A 231 -23.12 3.46 8.40
C ARG A 231 -21.70 3.58 7.88
N LEU A 232 -21.46 4.59 7.05
CA LEU A 232 -20.11 4.94 6.64
C LEU A 232 -19.47 5.76 7.75
N ASP A 233 -18.22 5.47 8.08
CA ASP A 233 -17.47 6.19 9.12
C ASP A 233 -17.15 7.64 8.71
N SER A 234 -17.33 7.97 7.44
CA SER A 234 -17.21 9.34 6.90
C SER A 234 -18.25 9.59 5.80
N PRO A 235 -18.63 10.86 5.57
CA PRO A 235 -19.49 11.23 4.45
C PRO A 235 -18.89 10.83 3.10
N LEU A 236 -19.74 10.55 2.11
CA LEU A 236 -19.28 10.33 0.75
C LEU A 236 -18.90 11.64 0.09
N GLU A 237 -17.66 11.71 -0.40
CA GLU A 237 -17.10 12.84 -1.11
C GLU A 237 -16.68 12.45 -2.54
N PRO A 238 -16.59 13.41 -3.48
CA PRO A 238 -16.09 13.13 -4.83
C PRO A 238 -14.71 12.44 -4.81
N GLY A 239 -14.60 11.29 -5.48
CA GLY A 239 -13.36 10.49 -5.53
C GLY A 239 -13.27 9.35 -4.52
N ARG A 240 -14.16 9.29 -3.51
CA ARG A 240 -14.26 8.13 -2.60
C ARG A 240 -14.82 6.90 -3.33
N THR A 241 -14.31 5.72 -2.98
CA THR A 241 -14.75 4.43 -3.54
C THR A 241 -15.30 3.53 -2.44
N ILE A 242 -16.50 2.97 -2.64
CA ILE A 242 -17.02 1.85 -1.85
C ILE A 242 -16.75 0.57 -2.66
N ALA A 243 -16.04 -0.38 -2.06
CA ALA A 243 -15.83 -1.70 -2.64
C ALA A 243 -16.70 -2.73 -1.92
N ILE A 244 -17.48 -3.50 -2.69
CA ILE A 244 -18.26 -4.63 -2.17
C ILE A 244 -17.72 -5.88 -2.85
N LYS A 245 -17.34 -6.87 -2.04
CA LYS A 245 -16.94 -8.19 -2.51
C LYS A 245 -17.93 -9.22 -1.95
N GLY A 246 -18.29 -10.21 -2.75
CA GLY A 246 -19.18 -11.28 -2.35
C GLY A 246 -19.26 -12.36 -3.43
N GLU A 247 -19.81 -13.51 -3.05
CA GLU A 247 -20.07 -14.63 -3.97
C GLU A 247 -21.55 -14.67 -4.33
N ILE A 248 -21.86 -14.91 -5.60
CA ILE A 248 -23.23 -15.02 -6.08
C ILE A 248 -23.67 -16.47 -5.91
N LYS A 249 -24.75 -16.70 -5.14
CA LYS A 249 -25.34 -18.03 -5.00
C LYS A 249 -25.89 -18.50 -6.35
N GLU A 250 -25.69 -19.78 -6.68
CA GLU A 250 -26.06 -20.39 -7.99
C GLU A 250 -27.52 -20.16 -8.44
N LYS A 251 -28.45 -19.90 -7.50
CA LYS A 251 -29.88 -19.68 -7.77
C LYS A 251 -30.33 -18.23 -7.63
N ALA A 252 -29.40 -17.27 -7.58
CA ALA A 252 -29.74 -15.87 -7.41
C ALA A 252 -30.47 -15.32 -8.65
N SER A 253 -31.68 -14.80 -8.47
CA SER A 253 -32.47 -14.16 -9.53
C SER A 253 -32.13 -12.68 -9.74
N ARG A 254 -31.44 -12.05 -8.78
CA ARG A 254 -30.99 -10.64 -8.83
C ARG A 254 -29.67 -10.51 -8.06
N LEU A 255 -28.76 -9.67 -8.56
CA LEU A 255 -27.41 -9.54 -8.01
C LEU A 255 -27.36 -8.69 -6.73
N VAL A 256 -27.95 -7.50 -6.73
CA VAL A 256 -27.89 -6.52 -5.63
C VAL A 256 -29.02 -5.48 -5.81
N SER A 257 -29.68 -5.04 -4.73
CA SER A 257 -30.49 -3.81 -4.70
C SER A 257 -29.90 -2.83 -3.69
N TRP A 258 -29.63 -1.59 -4.11
CA TRP A 258 -29.14 -0.52 -3.23
C TRP A 258 -30.20 0.57 -3.06
N SER A 259 -30.33 1.07 -1.84
CA SER A 259 -31.09 2.26 -1.51
C SER A 259 -30.26 3.16 -0.59
N SER A 260 -30.31 4.47 -0.80
CA SER A 260 -29.80 5.43 0.18
C SER A 260 -30.96 5.78 1.10
N LEU A 261 -30.75 5.63 2.41
CA LEU A 261 -31.69 6.14 3.42
C LEU A 261 -31.17 7.50 3.86
N HIS A 262 -31.77 8.57 3.36
CA HIS A 262 -31.59 9.90 3.93
C HIS A 262 -32.65 10.10 5.00
N ASN A 263 -32.27 9.93 6.26
CA ASN A 263 -33.07 10.49 7.34
C ASN A 263 -32.81 12.00 7.35
N PHE A 264 -33.70 12.77 6.74
CA PHE A 264 -33.83 14.18 7.05
C PHE A 264 -34.30 14.27 8.51
N CYS A 265 -33.37 14.51 9.44
CA CYS A 265 -33.77 15.14 10.69
C CYS A 265 -34.25 16.55 10.34
N GLN A 266 -35.51 16.85 10.67
CA GLN A 266 -36.02 18.22 10.77
C GLN A 266 -35.31 18.95 11.91
#